data_AF-A0A354UTD8-F1
#
_entry.id   AF-A0A354UTD8-F1
#
_cell.length_a   1.000
_cell.length_b   1.000
_cell.length_c   1.000
_cell.angle_alpha   90.00
_cell.angle_beta   90.00
_cell.angle_gamma   90.00
#
_symmetry.space_group_name_H-M   'P 1'
#
loop_
_entity.id
_entity.type
_entity.pdbx_description
1 polymer ?
#
loop_
_entity_poly.entity_id
_entity_poly.type
_entity_poly.pdbx_seq_one_letter_code
_entity_poly.pdbx_strand_id
1 'polypeptide(L)' 'MSQRVIFHVDANSAFLSWSAAYRVKVLGESQDLRLVPSAVAGD' A
#
# COMPACT_ATOMS: atom_id res chain seq x y z
N MET A 1 19.27 -2.02 33.18
CA MET A 1 18.81 -3.04 32.22
C MET A 1 18.08 -2.35 31.09
N SER A 2 18.40 -2.66 29.83
CA SER A 2 17.69 -2.09 28.67
C SER A 2 16.29 -2.71 28.58
N GLN A 3 15.26 -1.88 28.54
CA GLN A 3 13.88 -2.32 28.28
C GLN A 3 13.76 -2.87 26.86
N ARG A 4 13.03 -3.97 26.67
CA ARG A 4 12.75 -4.52 25.34
C ARG A 4 11.70 -3.65 24.66
N VAL A 5 12.04 -3.08 23.51
CA VAL A 5 11.12 -2.31 22.67
C VAL A 5 10.70 -3.17 21.48
N ILE A 6 9.39 -3.27 21.22
CA ILE A 6 8.83 -3.98 20.06
C ILE A 6 8.10 -2.97 19.19
N PHE A 7 8.45 -2.91 17.90
CA PHE A 7 7.75 -2.11 16.91
C PHE A 7 6.81 -3.01 16.12
N HIS A 8 5.51 -2.73 16.20
CA HIS A 8 4.53 -3.26 15.27
C HIS A 8 4.49 -2.33 14.07
N VAL A 9 4.67 -2.88 12.87
CA VAL A 9 4.62 -2.14 11.62
C VAL A 9 3.64 -2.83 10.69
N ASP A 10 2.69 -2.06 10.18
CA ASP A 10 1.73 -2.50 9.17
C ASP A 10 1.67 -1.49 8.02
N ALA A 11 1.05 -1.92 6.91
CA ALA A 11 0.87 -1.09 5.73
C ALA A 11 -0.61 -0.73 5.57
N ASN A 12 -0.89 0.57 5.53
CA ASN A 12 -2.24 1.08 5.26
C ASN A 12 -2.76 0.59 3.91
N SER A 13 -3.95 0.01 3.91
CA SER A 13 -4.66 -0.45 2.71
C SER A 13 -3.76 -1.28 1.79
N ALA A 14 -3.04 -2.26 2.35
CA ALA A 14 -1.91 -2.95 1.71
C ALA A 14 -2.14 -3.32 0.24
N PHE A 15 -3.24 -4.02 -0.09
CA PHE A 15 -3.54 -4.43 -1.46
C PHE A 15 -3.67 -3.24 -2.43
N LEU A 16 -4.35 -2.17 -2.00
CA LEU A 16 -4.52 -0.96 -2.80
C LEU A 16 -3.18 -0.24 -2.98
N SER A 17 -2.43 -0.07 -1.90
CA SER A 17 -1.13 0.61 -1.90
C SER A 17 -0.13 -0.08 -2.81
N TRP A 18 -0.03 -1.42 -2.74
CA TRP A 18 0.85 -2.20 -3.61
C TRP A 18 0.39 -2.21 -5.06
N SER A 19 -0.91 -2.34 -5.32
CA SER A 19 -1.47 -2.29 -6.67
C SER A 19 -1.20 -0.95 -7.35
N ALA A 20 -1.41 0.16 -6.62
CA ALA A 20 -1.14 1.50 -7.12
C ALA A 20 0.36 1.69 -7.45
N ALA A 21 1.24 1.26 -6.54
CA ALA A 21 2.68 1.34 -6.75
C ALA A 21 3.12 0.52 -7.96
N TYR A 22 2.62 -0.71 -8.12
CA TYR A 22 2.96 -1.57 -9.25
C TYR A 22 2.48 -1.00 -10.58
N ARG A 23 1.22 -0.57 -10.67
CA ARG A 23 0.64 0.04 -11.87
C ARG A 23 1.44 1.24 -12.35
N VAL A 24 1.80 2.16 -11.44
CA VAL A 24 2.54 3.37 -11.81
C VAL A 24 4.01 3.08 -12.07
N LYS A 25 4.69 2.33 -11.18
CA LYS A 25 6.16 2.19 -11.21
C LYS A 25 6.67 1.06 -12.09
N VAL A 26 5.86 0.03 -12.34
CA VAL A 26 6.25 -1.14 -13.14
C VAL A 26 5.51 -1.16 -14.47
N LEU A 27 4.20 -0.91 -14.48
CA LEU A 27 3.41 -0.93 -15.72
C LEU A 27 3.38 0.41 -16.46
N GLY A 28 3.83 1.50 -15.83
CA GLY A 28 3.86 2.83 -16.44
C GLY A 28 2.50 3.51 -16.58
N GLU A 29 1.49 3.08 -15.82
CA GLU A 29 0.19 3.76 -15.77
C GLU A 29 0.34 5.17 -15.18
N SER A 30 -0.40 6.14 -15.72
CA SER A 30 -0.34 7.53 -15.29
C SER A 30 -1.20 7.84 -14.05
N GLN A 31 -2.25 7.06 -13.82
CA GLN A 31 -3.18 7.26 -12.69
C GLN A 31 -2.71 6.47 -11.46
N ASP A 32 -2.47 7.19 -10.37
CA ASP A 32 -2.28 6.57 -9.05
C ASP A 32 -3.64 6.41 -8.36
N LEU A 33 -4.02 5.17 -8.04
CA LEU A 33 -5.29 4.84 -7.40
C LEU A 33 -5.46 5.49 -6.02
N ARG A 34 -4.35 5.90 -5.37
CA ARG A 34 -4.37 6.54 -4.05
C ARG A 34 -4.81 8.01 -4.10
N LEU A 35 -4.88 8.60 -5.29
CA LEU A 35 -5.28 10.00 -5.49
C LEU A 35 -6.78 10.17 -5.73
N VAL A 36 -7.53 9.06 -5.81
CA VAL A 36 -8.98 9.04 -6.01
C VAL A 36 -9.61 8.05 -5.04
N PRO A 37 -10.91 8.19 -4.69
CA PRO A 37 -11.62 7.16 -3.97
C PRO A 37 -11.53 5.81 -4.70
N SER A 38 -10.94 4.82 -4.03
CA SER A 38 -10.63 3.52 -4.62
C SER A 38 -10.87 2.42 -3.61
N ALA A 39 -11.27 1.24 -4.10
CA ALA A 39 -11.39 0.02 -3.33
C ALA A 39 -10.78 -1.15 -4.11
N VAL A 40 -10.28 -2.15 -3.40
CA VAL A 40 -9.87 -3.43 -3.98
C VAL A 40 -10.84 -4.48 -3.47
N ALA A 41 -11.43 -5.25 -4.38
CA ALA A 41 -12.30 -6.38 -4.09
C ALA A 41 -11.75 -7.65 -4.74
N GLY A 42 -12.00 -8.81 -4.13
CA GLY A 42 -11.78 -10.12 -4.72
C GLY A 42 -13.11 -10.79 -5.10
N ASP A 43 -13.05 -12.08 -5.46
CA ASP A 43 -14.21 -12.99 -5.44
C ASP A 43 -14.45 -13.49 -4.00
#